data_AF-A0A414P0K3-F1
#
_entry.id   AF-A0A414P0K3-F1
#
_cell.length_a   1.000
_cell.length_b   1.000
_cell.length_c   1.000
_cell.angle_alpha   90.00
_cell.angle_beta   90.00
_cell.angle_gamma   90.00
#
_symmetry.space_group_name_H-M   'P 1'
#
loop_
_entity.id
_entity.type
_entity.pdbx_description
1 polymer ?
#
loop_
_entity_poly.entity_id
_entity_poly.type
_entity_poly.pdbx_seq_one_letter_code
_entity_poly.pdbx_strand_id
1 'polypeptide(L)'
;MTSKESQQAAKKLGYEKTNYRAKNGEPIYYNKKTKTYISQDIGSADGSGPHNGGVWKMGKSPQELNSKSTRLGTYDGNLNRIGD
;
A
#
# COMPACT_ATOMS: atom_id res chain seq x y z
N MET A 1 2.04 5.41 10.06
CA MET A 1 2.84 4.41 10.82
C MET A 1 4.30 4.50 10.40
N THR A 2 5.22 4.01 11.22
CA THR A 2 6.65 3.89 10.90
C THR A 2 6.91 2.73 9.92
N SER A 3 8.07 2.71 9.25
CA SER A 3 8.41 1.62 8.32
C SER A 3 8.43 0.23 8.98
N LYS A 4 8.78 0.15 10.27
CA LYS A 4 8.81 -1.10 11.03
C LYS A 4 7.40 -1.62 11.31
N GLU A 5 6.48 -0.73 11.71
CA GLU A 5 5.07 -1.07 11.92
C GLU A 5 4.41 -1.48 10.61
N SER A 6 4.69 -0.77 9.51
CA SER A 6 4.20 -1.09 8.17
C SER A 6 4.61 -2.49 7.75
N GLN A 7 5.88 -2.84 7.96
CA GLN A 7 6.39 -4.18 7.65
C GLN A 7 5.72 -5.27 8.49
N GLN A 8 5.49 -5.03 9.78
CA GLN A 8 4.80 -5.99 10.65
C GLN A 8 3.34 -6.18 10.25
N ALA A 9 2.63 -5.09 9.92
CA ALA A 9 1.25 -5.13 9.47
C ALA A 9 1.11 -5.86 8.12
N ALA A 10 1.95 -5.54 7.14
CA ALA A 10 1.99 -6.24 5.85
C ALA A 10 2.25 -7.75 6.03
N LYS A 11 3.17 -8.13 6.94
CA LYS A 11 3.45 -9.54 7.24
C LYS A 11 2.24 -10.28 7.82
N LYS A 12 1.46 -9.64 8.71
CA LYS A 12 0.21 -10.21 9.25
C LYS A 12 -0.83 -10.47 8.15
N LEU A 13 -0.81 -9.65 7.09
CA LEU A 13 -1.69 -9.79 5.91
C LEU A 13 -1.16 -10.79 4.87
N GLY A 14 -0.04 -11.48 5.15
CA GLY A 14 0.57 -12.45 4.24
C GLY A 14 1.41 -11.84 3.12
N TYR A 15 1.83 -10.58 3.27
CA TYR A 15 2.73 -9.93 2.34
C TYR A 15 4.19 -10.02 2.80
N GLU A 16 5.09 -10.19 1.84
CA GLU A 16 6.54 -10.22 2.04
C GLU A 16 7.17 -8.93 1.51
N LYS A 17 8.20 -8.42 2.18
CA LYS A 17 8.92 -7.22 1.75
C LYS A 17 9.66 -7.50 0.43
N THR A 18 9.54 -6.58 -0.52
CA THR A 18 10.29 -6.61 -1.78
C THR A 18 11.46 -5.63 -1.76
N ASN A 19 12.27 -5.63 -2.82
CA ASN A 19 13.30 -4.62 -3.06
C ASN A 19 12.77 -3.35 -3.72
N TYR A 20 11.47 -3.29 -4.05
CA TYR A 20 10.84 -2.13 -4.68
C TYR A 20 10.39 -1.09 -3.66
N ARG A 21 10.29 0.15 -4.12
CA ARG A 21 9.74 1.28 -3.38
C ARG A 21 8.71 2.02 -4.23
N ALA A 22 7.69 2.55 -3.59
CA ALA A 22 6.74 3.46 -4.22
C ALA A 22 7.40 4.83 -4.42
N LYS A 23 6.78 5.68 -5.26
CA LYS A 23 7.30 7.02 -5.61
C LYS A 23 7.55 7.91 -4.40
N ASN A 24 6.81 7.70 -3.32
CA ASN A 24 6.94 8.41 -2.04
C ASN A 24 8.01 7.81 -1.10
N GLY A 25 8.79 6.82 -1.56
CA GLY A 25 9.85 6.18 -0.78
C GLY A 25 9.38 5.00 0.08
N GLU A 26 8.08 4.75 0.17
CA GLU A 26 7.54 3.67 1.00
C GLU A 26 7.92 2.29 0.46
N PRO A 27 8.22 1.32 1.35
CA PRO A 27 8.48 -0.06 0.94
C PRO A 27 7.27 -0.67 0.24
N ILE A 28 7.51 -1.47 -0.79
CA ILE A 28 6.48 -2.27 -1.46
C ILE A 28 6.56 -3.71 -0.95
N TYR A 29 5.40 -4.27 -0.63
CA TYR A 29 5.25 -5.65 -0.20
C TYR A 29 4.46 -6.45 -1.24
N TYR A 30 4.71 -7.75 -1.35
CA TYR A 30 4.11 -8.64 -2.34
C TYR A 30 3.47 -9.86 -1.67
N ASN A 31 2.27 -10.21 -2.12
CA ASN A 31 1.57 -11.43 -1.71
C ASN A 31 1.50 -12.41 -2.87
N LYS A 32 2.20 -13.54 -2.75
CA LYS A 32 2.27 -14.59 -3.77
C LYS A 32 0.93 -15.28 -4.04
N LYS A 33 0.03 -15.35 -3.06
CA LYS A 33 -1.28 -16.01 -3.19
C LYS A 33 -2.23 -15.18 -4.04
N THR A 34 -2.31 -13.88 -3.77
CA THR A 34 -3.21 -12.96 -4.49
C THR A 34 -2.56 -12.34 -5.72
N LYS A 35 -1.22 -12.47 -5.86
CA LYS A 35 -0.40 -11.82 -6.88
C LYS A 35 -0.64 -10.31 -6.92
N THR A 36 -0.59 -9.69 -5.75
CA THR A 36 -0.79 -8.24 -5.58
C THR A 36 0.35 -7.62 -4.79
N TYR A 37 0.53 -6.33 -5.02
CA TYR A 37 1.49 -5.49 -4.34
C TYR A 37 0.75 -4.48 -3.46
N ILE A 38 1.30 -4.19 -2.29
CA ILE A 38 0.82 -3.10 -1.43
C ILE A 38 1.95 -2.17 -1.01
N SER A 39 1.61 -0.90 -0.83
CA SER A 39 2.43 0.09 -0.13
C SER A 39 1.56 0.86 0.84
N GLN A 40 2.15 1.36 1.93
CA GLN A 40 1.42 2.18 2.90
C GLN A 40 0.80 3.40 2.20
N ASP A 41 -0.47 3.67 2.50
CA ASP A 41 -1.09 4.93 2.14
C ASP A 41 -0.70 6.00 3.16
N ILE A 42 0.13 6.95 2.72
CA ILE A 42 0.54 8.09 3.54
C ILE A 42 -0.26 9.35 3.21
N GLY A 43 -1.27 9.27 2.34
CA GLY A 43 -2.01 10.42 1.84
C GLY A 43 -1.38 11.10 0.63
N SER A 44 -1.98 12.23 0.25
CA SER A 44 -1.42 13.16 -0.74
C SER A 44 -0.26 13.94 -0.12
N ALA A 45 0.73 14.32 -0.93
CA ALA A 45 1.92 15.04 -0.51
C ALA A 45 1.65 16.50 -0.04
N ASP A 46 0.39 16.96 -0.09
CA ASP A 46 -0.08 18.26 0.38
C ASP A 46 -0.39 18.30 1.89
N GLY A 47 -0.11 17.20 2.61
CA GLY A 47 -0.32 17.12 4.06
C GLY A 47 -1.74 16.74 4.46
N SER A 48 -2.62 16.38 3.52
CA SER A 48 -4.00 15.96 3.81
C SER A 48 -4.12 14.56 4.46
N GLY A 49 -2.99 13.89 4.75
CA GLY A 49 -2.94 12.59 5.43
C GLY A 49 -3.65 11.48 4.64
N PRO A 50 -3.67 10.23 5.13
CA PRO A 50 -4.52 9.19 4.54
C PRO A 50 -5.99 9.58 4.67
N HIS A 51 -6.69 9.66 3.55
CA HIS A 51 -8.10 10.04 3.50
C HIS A 51 -8.93 8.85 4.03
N ASN A 52 -9.80 9.09 5.01
CA ASN A 52 -10.86 8.17 5.45
C ASN A 52 -10.43 6.77 5.95
N GLY A 53 -9.33 6.66 6.68
CA GLY A 53 -8.91 5.38 7.29
C GLY A 53 -8.17 4.43 6.33
N GLY A 54 -7.74 4.93 5.18
CA GLY A 54 -6.88 4.20 4.24
C GLY A 54 -5.51 3.90 4.86
N VAL A 55 -5.12 2.64 4.80
CA VAL A 55 -3.82 2.15 5.30
C VAL A 55 -2.95 1.66 4.16
N TRP A 56 -3.56 1.09 3.11
CA TRP A 56 -2.84 0.44 2.01
C TRP A 56 -3.30 0.94 0.64
N LYS A 57 -2.35 1.12 -0.27
CA LYS A 57 -2.59 1.17 -1.72
C LYS A 57 -2.31 -0.22 -2.28
N MET A 58 -3.16 -0.74 -3.17
CA MET A 58 -2.96 -2.05 -3.79
C MET A 58 -2.86 -1.94 -5.33
N GLY A 59 -2.01 -2.76 -5.95
CA GLY A 59 -1.83 -2.83 -7.41
C GLY A 59 -1.43 -4.24 -7.87
N LYS A 60 -1.50 -4.50 -9.18
CA LYS A 60 -0.98 -5.73 -9.82
C LYS A 60 0.51 -5.65 -10.14
N SER A 61 1.09 -4.46 -10.10
CA SER A 61 2.53 -4.23 -10.24
C SER A 61 3.03 -3.13 -9.30
N PRO A 62 4.34 -3.08 -8.98
CA PRO A 62 4.93 -1.96 -8.23
C PRO A 62 4.67 -0.60 -8.86
N GLN A 63 4.61 -0.54 -10.19
CA GLN A 63 4.42 0.69 -10.97
C GLN A 63 2.99 1.22 -10.84
N GLU A 64 2.00 0.33 -10.79
CA GLU A 64 0.59 0.70 -10.63
C GLU A 64 0.30 1.40 -9.30
N LEU A 65 1.08 1.12 -8.25
CA LEU A 65 0.93 1.80 -6.96
C LEU A 65 1.22 3.32 -7.02
N ASN A 66 1.87 3.79 -8.09
CA ASN A 66 2.29 5.19 -8.23
C ASN A 66 1.23 6.13 -8.80
N SER A 67 0.11 5.62 -9.33
CA SER A 67 -0.98 6.45 -9.86
C SER A 67 -2.34 5.97 -9.38
N LYS A 68 -3.26 6.92 -9.10
CA LYS A 68 -4.65 6.61 -8.75
C LYS A 68 -5.39 5.92 -9.89
N SER A 69 -5.06 6.25 -11.14
CA SER A 69 -5.71 5.67 -12.32
C SER A 69 -5.31 4.23 -12.61
N THR A 70 -4.23 3.74 -12.02
CA THR A 70 -3.67 2.40 -12.31
C THR A 70 -3.67 1.47 -11.11
N ARG A 71 -3.70 2.00 -9.87
CA ARG A 71 -3.88 1.18 -8.67
C ARG A 71 -5.30 0.58 -8.61
N LEU A 72 -5.43 -0.55 -7.92
CA LEU A 72 -6.71 -1.22 -7.66
C LEU A 72 -7.57 -0.51 -6.60
N GLY A 73 -6.91 0.29 -5.76
CA GLY A 73 -7.56 1.18 -4.81
C GLY A 73 -6.77 1.46 -3.54
N THR A 74 -7.40 2.22 -2.64
CA THR A 74 -7.05 2.41 -1.24
C THR A 74 -7.90 1.46 -0.38
N TYR A 75 -7.25 0.85 0.61
CA TYR A 75 -7.79 -0.18 1.48
C TYR A 75 -7.53 0.14 2.94
N ASP A 76 -8.42 -0.31 3.83
CA ASP A 76 -8.22 -0.26 5.28
C ASP A 76 -7.13 -1.25 5.76
N GLY A 77 -6.86 -1.28 7.07
CA GLY A 77 -5.85 -2.16 7.66
C GLY A 77 -6.09 -3.67 7.48
N ASN A 78 -7.31 -4.08 7.14
CA ASN A 78 -7.73 -5.47 6.92
C ASN A 78 -7.87 -5.82 5.43
N LEU A 79 -7.47 -4.92 4.52
CA LEU A 79 -7.62 -5.06 3.07
C LEU A 79 -9.07 -5.04 2.58
N ASN A 80 -9.97 -4.35 3.29
CA ASN A 80 -11.27 -3.95 2.72
C ASN A 80 -11.08 -2.68 1.88
N ARG A 81 -11.61 -2.68 0.65
CA ARG A 81 -11.49 -1.52 -0.27
C ARG A 81 -12.38 -0.38 0.22
N ILE A 82 -11.85 0.85 0.25
CA ILE A 82 -12.57 2.03 0.76
C ILE A 82 -12.61 3.23 -0.21
N GLY A 83 -11.86 3.21 -1.30
CA GLY A 83 -11.91 4.29 -2.31
C GLY A 83 -10.70 4.31 -3.24
N ASP A 84 -10.71 5.20 -4.24
CA ASP A 84 -9.68 5.34 -5.30
C ASP A 84 -9.35 6.80 -5.63
#